data_AF-A0A968MHY8-F1
#
_entry.id   AF-A0A968MHY8-F1
#
_cell.length_a   1.000
_cell.length_b   1.000
_cell.length_c   1.000
_cell.angle_alpha   90.00
_cell.angle_beta   90.00
_cell.angle_gamma   90.00
#
_symmetry.space_group_name_H-M   'P 1'
#
loop_
_entity.id
_entity.type
_entity.pdbx_description
1 polymer ?
#
loop_
_entity_poly.entity_id
_entity_poly.type
_entity_poly.pdbx_seq_one_letter_code
_entity_poly.pdbx_strand_id
1 'polypeptide(L)'
;MDTINALKLGADDYITKPFNVEALKLKVSNVLSSREKLRLKFANQVWLEPKDITVTTADEKFLKKSMEIVEVNMDNPEFDVDFFVKEIGMSRSQLYRKMEMLTNQSVKELSEPFG
;
A
#
# COMPACT_ATOMS: atom_id res chain seq x y z
N MET A 1 25.27 13.35 -5.14
CA MET A 1 24.73 11.99 -5.32
C MET A 1 24.35 11.89 -6.77
N ASP A 2 24.87 10.92 -7.52
CA ASP A 2 24.60 10.85 -8.95
C ASP A 2 23.33 10.03 -9.22
N THR A 3 22.63 10.37 -10.31
CA THR A 3 21.37 9.70 -10.73
C THR A 3 21.50 8.19 -10.73
N ILE A 4 22.64 7.67 -11.21
CA ILE A 4 22.92 6.23 -11.26
C ILE A 4 22.96 5.61 -9.86
N ASN A 5 23.55 6.30 -8.88
CA ASN A 5 23.63 5.79 -7.51
C ASN A 5 22.28 5.89 -6.79
N ALA A 6 21.50 6.94 -7.04
CA ALA A 6 20.15 7.06 -6.50
C ALA A 6 19.22 5.95 -7.01
N LEU A 7 19.24 5.68 -8.32
CA LEU A 7 18.45 4.59 -8.91
C LEU A 7 18.89 3.20 -8.41
N LYS A 8 20.20 2.99 -8.20
CA LYS A 8 20.73 1.74 -7.60
C LYS A 8 20.28 1.53 -6.16
N LEU A 9 19.97 2.59 -5.43
CA LEU A 9 19.45 2.52 -4.06
C LEU A 9 17.93 2.33 -4.00
N GLY A 10 17.26 2.12 -5.14
CA GLY A 10 15.82 1.88 -5.19
C GLY A 10 14.97 3.13 -5.40
N ALA A 11 15.56 4.30 -5.61
CA ALA A 11 14.78 5.48 -5.96
C ALA A 11 14.06 5.28 -7.30
N ASP A 12 12.78 5.61 -7.34
CA ASP A 12 11.98 5.60 -8.58
C ASP A 12 12.53 6.59 -9.63
N ASP A 13 13.09 7.71 -9.17
CA ASP A 13 13.67 8.75 -10.03
C ASP A 13 14.62 9.66 -9.22
N TYR A 14 15.51 10.36 -9.90
CA TYR A 14 16.41 11.34 -9.28
C TYR A 14 16.59 12.57 -10.16
N ILE A 15 16.38 13.76 -9.57
CA ILE A 15 16.51 15.05 -10.24
C ILE A 15 17.44 15.95 -9.43
N THR A 16 18.47 16.47 -10.09
CA THR A 16 19.38 17.47 -9.54
C THR A 16 18.89 18.89 -9.83
N LYS A 17 19.19 19.82 -8.93
CA LYS A 17 18.96 21.25 -9.16
C LYS A 17 20.09 21.86 -10.01
N PRO A 18 19.81 22.94 -10.77
CA PRO A 18 18.49 23.55 -10.99
C PRO A 18 17.66 22.71 -11.97
N PHE A 19 16.35 22.63 -11.75
CA PHE A 19 15.43 21.88 -12.62
C PHE A 19 14.19 22.69 -12.96
N ASN A 20 13.52 22.29 -14.05
CA ASN A 20 12.26 22.88 -14.46
C ASN A 20 11.08 22.27 -13.67
N VAL A 21 10.32 23.12 -12.98
CA VAL A 21 9.21 22.71 -12.12
C VAL A 21 8.04 22.13 -12.90
N GLU A 22 7.75 22.62 -14.10
CA GLU A 22 6.68 22.06 -14.95
C GLU A 22 7.03 20.66 -15.43
N ALA A 23 8.27 20.45 -15.87
CA ALA A 23 8.75 19.13 -16.26
C ALA A 23 8.67 18.12 -15.10
N LEU A 24 8.99 18.55 -13.88
CA LEU A 24 8.84 17.71 -12.68
C LEU A 24 7.36 17.35 -12.42
N LYS A 25 6.45 18.32 -12.52
CA LYS A 25 5.00 18.07 -12.34
C LYS A 25 4.46 17.06 -13.36
N LEU A 26 4.83 17.22 -14.64
CA LEU A 26 4.49 16.28 -15.71
C LEU A 26 5.02 14.87 -15.43
N LYS A 27 6.28 14.77 -14.98
CA LYS A 27 6.92 13.51 -14.63
C LYS A 27 6.19 12.80 -13.49
N VAL A 28 5.85 13.52 -12.40
CA VAL A 28 5.06 12.97 -11.28
C VAL A 28 3.68 12.50 -11.76
N SER A 29 2.97 13.30 -12.55
CA SER A 29 1.67 12.94 -13.09
C SER A 29 1.72 11.67 -13.95
N ASN A 30 2.77 11.51 -14.77
CA ASN A 30 2.95 10.33 -15.60
C ASN A 30 3.23 9.07 -14.77
N VAL A 31 4.03 9.18 -13.71
CA VAL A 31 4.30 8.06 -12.79
C VAL A 31 3.01 7.61 -12.11
N LEU A 32 2.22 8.54 -11.55
CA LEU A 32 0.95 8.23 -10.91
C LEU A 32 -0.06 7.60 -11.88
N SER A 33 -0.20 8.17 -13.09
CA SER A 33 -1.09 7.61 -14.11
C SER A 33 -0.67 6.21 -14.56
N SER A 34 0.63 5.96 -14.67
CA SER A 34 1.16 4.65 -15.07
C SER A 34 0.93 3.60 -14.00
N ARG A 35 1.13 3.96 -12.72
CA ARG A 35 0.81 3.09 -11.57
C ARG A 35 -0.68 2.76 -11.52
N GLU A 36 -1.56 3.74 -11.72
CA GLU A 36 -3.00 3.50 -11.72
C GLU A 36 -3.45 2.61 -12.88
N LYS A 37 -2.92 2.82 -14.09
CA LYS A 37 -3.20 1.94 -15.24
C LYS A 37 -2.75 0.51 -14.97
N LEU A 38 -1.58 0.33 -14.36
CA LEU A 38 -1.06 -0.98 -14.01
C LEU A 38 -1.93 -1.66 -12.95
N ARG A 39 -2.35 -0.90 -11.92
CA ARG A 39 -3.29 -1.35 -10.89
C ARG A 39 -4.61 -1.81 -11.51
N LEU A 40 -5.21 -1.01 -12.40
CA LEU A 40 -6.47 -1.36 -13.07
C LEU A 40 -6.31 -2.59 -13.98
N LYS A 41 -5.19 -2.69 -14.70
CA LYS A 41 -4.90 -3.84 -15.55
C LYS A 41 -4.79 -5.13 -14.74
N PHE A 42 -4.05 -5.11 -13.63
CA PHE A 42 -3.91 -6.29 -12.77
C PHE A 42 -5.16 -6.55 -11.93
N ALA A 43 -5.90 -5.54 -11.50
CA ALA A 43 -7.21 -5.72 -10.89
C ALA A 43 -8.12 -6.50 -11.84
N ASN A 44 -8.18 -6.14 -13.13
CA ASN A 44 -9.01 -6.86 -14.10
C ASN A 44 -8.47 -8.25 -14.48
N GLN A 45 -7.15 -8.49 -14.42
CA GLN A 45 -6.58 -9.83 -14.66
C GLN A 45 -6.72 -10.77 -13.47
N VAL A 46 -6.69 -10.27 -12.23
CA VAL A 46 -6.94 -11.06 -11.01
C VAL A 46 -8.38 -11.59 -10.98
N TRP A 47 -9.35 -10.91 -11.62
CA TRP A 47 -10.72 -11.41 -11.76
C TRP A 47 -10.86 -12.52 -12.82
N LEU A 48 -9.90 -12.66 -13.74
CA LEU A 48 -9.95 -13.63 -14.85
C LEU A 48 -9.26 -14.96 -14.54
N GLU A 49 -8.54 -15.06 -13.42
CA GLU A 49 -8.17 -16.37 -12.84
C GLU A 49 -9.06 -16.64 -11.63
N PRO A 50 -9.86 -17.72 -11.63
CA PRO A 50 -10.52 -18.17 -10.41
C PRO A 50 -9.45 -18.73 -9.46
N LYS A 51 -8.82 -17.85 -8.69
CA LYS A 51 -8.28 -18.22 -7.39
C LYS A 51 -9.45 -18.11 -6.43
N ASP A 52 -9.82 -19.24 -5.82
CA ASP A 52 -10.92 -19.38 -4.86
C ASP A 52 -10.74 -18.51 -3.60
N ILE A 53 -10.82 -17.18 -3.74
CA ILE A 53 -11.06 -16.25 -2.64
C ILE A 53 -12.45 -15.69 -2.90
N THR A 54 -13.46 -16.40 -2.41
CA THR A 54 -14.81 -15.86 -2.32
C THR A 54 -14.78 -14.74 -1.29
N VAL A 55 -14.50 -13.51 -1.71
CA VAL A 55 -14.56 -12.33 -0.84
C VAL A 55 -15.99 -12.22 -0.31
N THR A 56 -16.17 -12.46 0.98
CA THR A 56 -17.49 -12.39 1.61
C THR A 56 -17.82 -10.94 2.00
N THR A 57 -19.09 -10.63 2.21
CA THR A 57 -19.53 -9.33 2.76
C THR A 57 -18.93 -9.05 4.15
N ALA A 58 -18.50 -10.07 4.88
CA ALA A 58 -17.79 -9.93 6.15
C ALA A 58 -16.31 -9.52 5.96
N ASP A 59 -15.69 -9.89 4.85
CA ASP A 59 -14.31 -9.54 4.51
C ASP A 59 -14.20 -8.10 4.03
N GLU A 60 -15.16 -7.64 3.22
CA GLU A 60 -15.27 -6.23 2.84
C GLU A 60 -15.46 -5.32 4.06
N LYS A 61 -16.34 -5.71 4.99
CA LYS A 61 -16.53 -4.99 6.25
C LYS A 61 -15.27 -4.93 7.09
N PHE A 62 -14.52 -6.03 7.14
CA PHE A 62 -13.25 -6.09 7.85
C PHE A 62 -12.21 -5.15 7.23
N LEU A 63 -12.04 -5.15 5.90
CA LEU A 63 -11.08 -4.28 5.21
C LEU A 63 -11.46 -2.81 5.35
N LYS A 64 -12.75 -2.48 5.22
CA LYS A 64 -13.23 -1.11 5.40
C LYS A 64 -12.96 -0.59 6.82
N LYS A 65 -13.30 -1.38 7.83
CA LYS A 65 -13.01 -1.04 9.23
C LYS A 65 -11.52 -0.88 9.48
N SER A 66 -10.70 -1.73 8.85
CA SER A 66 -9.23 -1.64 8.95
C SER A 66 -8.69 -0.32 8.40
N MET A 67 -9.17 0.11 7.22
CA MET A 67 -8.80 1.39 6.63
C MET A 67 -9.25 2.56 7.49
N GLU A 68 -10.49 2.55 7.99
CA GLU A 68 -11.02 3.62 8.84
C GLU A 68 -10.19 3.79 10.12
N ILE A 69 -9.79 2.70 10.78
CA ILE A 69 -8.94 2.77 11.98
C ILE A 69 -7.58 3.40 11.64
N VAL A 70 -6.96 3.00 10.52
CA VAL A 70 -5.68 3.57 10.09
C VAL A 70 -5.84 5.06 9.78
N GLU A 71 -6.82 5.45 8.97
CA GLU A 71 -7.07 6.84 8.56
C GLU A 71 -7.29 7.76 9.77
N VAL A 72 -8.10 7.32 10.74
CA VAL A 72 -8.40 8.11 11.95
C VAL A 72 -7.17 8.26 12.85
N ASN A 73 -6.21 7.34 12.79
CA ASN A 73 -5.04 7.32 13.66
C ASN A 73 -3.72 7.68 12.93
N MET A 74 -3.77 8.17 11.68
CA MET A 74 -2.56 8.53 10.92
C MET A 74 -1.71 9.60 11.62
N ASP A 75 -2.35 10.53 12.32
CA ASP A 75 -1.68 11.61 13.06
C ASP A 75 -1.34 11.23 14.51
N ASN A 76 -1.65 9.99 14.94
CA ASN A 76 -1.40 9.52 16.29
C ASN A 76 0.01 8.86 16.37
N PRO A 77 0.98 9.48 17.04
CA PRO A 77 2.33 8.93 17.16
C PRO A 77 2.42 7.66 18.03
N GLU A 78 1.37 7.33 18.79
CA GLU A 78 1.26 6.09 19.57
C GLU A 78 0.55 4.96 18.79
N PHE A 79 0.19 5.19 17.52
CA PHE A 79 -0.46 4.16 16.71
C PHE A 79 0.53 3.04 16.37
N ASP A 80 0.32 1.88 17.00
CA ASP A 80 1.10 0.68 16.78
C ASP A 80 0.20 -0.55 16.51
N VAL A 81 0.83 -1.71 16.33
CA VAL A 81 0.10 -2.94 16.04
C VAL A 81 -0.76 -3.38 17.22
N ASP A 82 -0.34 -3.14 18.46
CA ASP A 82 -1.12 -3.53 19.64
C ASP A 82 -2.39 -2.69 19.78
N PHE A 83 -2.29 -1.39 19.48
CA PHE A 83 -3.41 -0.48 19.35
C PHE A 83 -4.36 -0.94 18.25
N PHE A 84 -3.83 -1.23 17.06
CA PHE A 84 -4.63 -1.68 15.92
C PHE A 84 -5.35 -3.01 16.19
N VAL A 85 -4.68 -3.98 16.82
CA VAL A 85 -5.24 -5.27 17.26
C VAL A 85 -6.40 -5.07 18.26
N LYS A 86 -6.28 -4.09 19.16
CA LYS A 86 -7.32 -3.75 20.12
C LYS A 86 -8.54 -3.13 19.44
N GLU A 87 -8.33 -2.17 18.53
CA GLU A 87 -9.41 -1.45 17.83
C GLU A 87 -10.15 -2.33 16.81
N ILE A 88 -9.42 -3.18 16.08
CA ILE A 88 -10.03 -4.12 15.14
C ILE A 88 -10.85 -5.19 15.88
N GLY A 89 -10.45 -5.54 17.12
CA GLY A 89 -11.13 -6.51 17.98
C GLY A 89 -10.84 -7.96 17.63
N MET A 90 -9.63 -8.25 17.14
CA MET A 90 -9.18 -9.59 16.76
C MET A 90 -7.87 -9.92 17.43
N SER A 91 -7.58 -11.20 17.69
CA SER A 91 -6.23 -11.58 18.12
C SER A 91 -5.20 -11.26 17.02
N ARG A 92 -3.96 -10.96 17.42
CA ARG A 92 -2.85 -10.68 16.50
C ARG A 92 -2.71 -11.76 15.41
N SER A 93 -2.66 -13.05 15.77
CA SER A 93 -2.53 -14.13 14.77
C SER A 93 -3.72 -14.23 13.80
N GLN A 94 -4.94 -13.90 14.24
CA GLN A 94 -6.11 -13.90 13.36
C GLN A 94 -6.10 -12.70 12.42
N LEU A 95 -5.75 -11.52 12.93
CA LEU A 95 -5.59 -10.32 12.13
C LEU A 95 -4.58 -10.53 11.02
N TYR A 96 -3.40 -11.10 11.37
CA TYR A 96 -2.33 -11.32 10.41
C TYR A 96 -2.73 -12.28 9.29
N ARG A 97 -3.30 -13.45 9.64
CA ARG A 97 -3.82 -14.39 8.64
C ARG A 97 -4.92 -13.77 7.79
N LYS A 98 -5.85 -13.04 8.40
CA LYS A 98 -6.99 -12.47 7.67
C LYS A 98 -6.53 -11.38 6.69
N MET A 99 -5.60 -10.52 7.10
CA MET A 99 -4.99 -9.54 6.21
C MET A 99 -4.21 -10.21 5.08
N GLU A 100 -3.38 -11.19 5.38
CA GLU A 100 -2.58 -11.90 4.37
C GLU A 100 -3.46 -12.64 3.36
N MET A 101 -4.51 -13.34 3.81
CA MET A 101 -5.46 -14.03 2.93
C MET A 101 -6.26 -13.07 2.03
N LEU A 102 -6.62 -11.88 2.52
CA LEU A 102 -7.49 -10.94 1.79
C LEU A 102 -6.73 -9.97 0.89
N THR A 103 -5.50 -9.61 1.27
CA THR A 103 -4.70 -8.62 0.52
C THR A 103 -3.59 -9.26 -0.29
N ASN A 104 -3.29 -10.54 -0.03
CA ASN A 104 -2.16 -11.27 -0.61
C ASN A 104 -0.82 -10.54 -0.43
N GLN A 105 -0.73 -9.68 0.60
CA GLN A 105 0.46 -8.98 1.08
C GLN A 105 0.79 -9.49 2.48
N SER A 106 2.07 -9.69 2.77
CA SER A 106 2.47 -10.09 4.13
C SER A 106 2.34 -8.89 5.07
N VAL A 107 1.91 -9.11 6.32
CA VAL A 107 1.86 -8.01 7.31
C VAL A 107 3.25 -7.40 7.56
N LYS A 108 4.31 -8.13 7.23
CA LYS A 108 5.68 -7.65 7.27
C LYS A 108 5.92 -6.50 6.26
N GLU A 109 5.32 -6.58 5.07
CA GLU A 109 5.41 -5.53 4.04
C GLU A 109 4.57 -4.29 4.38
N LEU A 110 3.52 -4.44 5.19
CA LEU A 110 2.74 -3.30 5.71
C LEU A 110 3.42 -2.58 6.88
N SER A 111 4.31 -3.25 7.62
CA SER A 111 5.01 -2.70 8.79
C SER A 111 6.36 -2.06 8.49
N GLU A 112 6.91 -2.27 7.29
CA GLU A 112 8.15 -1.61 6.88
C GLU A 112 7.81 -0.24 6.27
N PRO A 113 8.23 0.89 6.88
CA PRO A 113 8.11 2.18 6.23
C PRO A 113 8.97 2.13 4.97
N PHE A 114 8.34 2.37 3.83
CA PHE A 114 8.92 2.49 2.49
C PHE A 114 10.45 2.66 2.51
N GLY A 115 11.18 1.56 2.32
CA GLY A 115 12.62 1.54 2.08
C GLY A 115 12.96 2.01 0.68
#